data_AF-A0A3A8ZFF0-F1
#
_entry.id   AF-A0A3A8ZFF0-F1
#
_cell.length_a   1.000
_cell.length_b   1.000
_cell.length_c   1.000
_cell.angle_alpha   90.00
_cell.angle_beta   90.00
_cell.angle_gamma   90.00
#
_symmetry.space_group_name_H-M   'P 1'
#
loop_
_entity.id
_entity.type
_entity.pdbx_description
1 polymer ?
#
loop_
_entity_poly.entity_id
_entity_poly.type
_entity_poly.pdbx_seq_one_letter_code
_entity_poly.pdbx_strand_id
1 'polypeptide(L)'
;MDYRKSIQESLDYIEDNLKTPITATELCEQAGYSLFHYYRLFQSAVGMSVMQYILRRRLIHAIYEIRCGCKRIDVILEYGFDTYAGFYKAFRREFDCTPSTYIKKGRAKRPYKLNLYKEDYMVSHKKALDVLKHWKLENESISDVYHESNGEKSNRAFYVGKNFVLKFSKNDDEVKNAIALCNAIKGAGVCISSPIETTDGRAYVQDGELFFYVTRRISGTQMIAHDFYEGDYAAKARFVGEIIGQLHLILCQAKTSVNDVNLYESVKNWALPKSKDILSLSESFCRGYLNEFGKLYDKLPKQIIHRDPNPSNIIVSQNEWGFIDFELSEKNLRIYDPCYAAVAILSESFDEKDQAKLSNWLEIYRNILWGYDSVVKLTNEECVALPYVVMADQLVSTAWFSEQNKYTELFETNKRMTQWLITIFDELKFD
;
A
#
# COMPACT_ATOMS: atom_id res chain seq x y z
N MET A 1 -1.05 25.97 21.76
CA MET A 1 -0.74 25.75 20.33
C MET A 1 -0.96 24.28 20.05
N ASP A 2 -1.63 23.95 18.95
CA ASP A 2 -1.65 22.58 18.45
C ASP A 2 -0.23 22.25 17.94
N TYR A 3 0.54 21.52 18.73
CA TYR A 3 1.93 21.19 18.39
C TYR A 3 2.02 20.40 17.08
N ARG A 4 0.97 19.64 16.70
CA ARG A 4 0.93 18.93 15.42
C ARG A 4 0.95 19.90 14.24
N LYS A 5 0.31 21.06 14.38
CA LYS A 5 0.37 22.15 13.38
C LYS A 5 1.77 22.63 13.15
N SER A 6 2.43 23.02 14.22
CA SER A 6 3.77 23.58 14.15
C SER A 6 4.77 22.57 13.59
N ILE A 7 4.66 21.28 13.96
CA ILE A 7 5.52 20.25 13.38
C ILE A 7 5.16 19.98 11.92
N GLN A 8 3.88 20.00 11.53
CA GLN A 8 3.50 19.87 10.12
C GLN A 8 4.10 20.99 9.27
N GLU A 9 3.99 22.23 9.73
CA GLU A 9 4.57 23.39 9.05
C GLU A 9 6.10 23.26 8.94
N SER A 10 6.77 22.72 9.97
CA SER A 10 8.20 22.40 9.89
C SER A 10 8.50 21.30 8.87
N LEU A 11 7.67 20.26 8.77
CA LEU A 11 7.83 19.21 7.76
C LEU A 11 7.67 19.78 6.36
N ASP A 12 6.62 20.57 6.12
CA ASP A 12 6.36 21.20 4.83
C ASP A 12 7.52 22.12 4.42
N TYR A 13 8.03 22.92 5.36
CA TYR A 13 9.21 23.75 5.14
C TYR A 13 10.45 22.91 4.78
N ILE A 14 10.72 21.82 5.50
CA ILE A 14 11.85 20.94 5.19
C ILE A 14 11.73 20.38 3.77
N GLU A 15 10.55 19.88 3.38
CA GLU A 15 10.32 19.31 2.05
C GLU A 15 10.53 20.31 0.92
N ASP A 16 10.10 21.56 1.13
CA ASP A 16 10.25 22.64 0.14
C ASP A 16 11.69 23.18 0.05
N ASN A 17 12.53 22.90 1.06
CA ASN A 17 13.88 23.46 1.19
C ASN A 17 15.00 22.40 1.20
N LEU A 18 14.74 21.16 0.75
CA LEU A 18 15.74 20.08 0.83
C LEU A 18 17.08 20.37 0.13
N LYS A 19 17.08 21.24 -0.88
CA LYS A 19 18.27 21.66 -1.66
C LYS A 19 19.00 22.88 -1.07
N THR A 20 18.55 23.40 0.06
CA THR A 20 19.20 24.51 0.77
C THR A 20 19.66 24.05 2.17
N PRO A 21 20.61 24.74 2.81
CA PRO A 21 20.96 24.47 4.20
C PRO A 21 19.74 24.66 5.11
N ILE A 22 19.39 23.61 5.86
CA ILE A 22 18.32 23.65 6.86
C ILE A 22 18.92 23.45 8.24
N THR A 23 18.59 24.32 9.18
CA THR A 23 19.05 24.23 10.58
C THR A 23 17.91 23.89 11.53
N ALA A 24 18.20 23.13 12.60
CA ALA A 24 17.18 22.87 13.63
C ALA A 24 16.76 24.15 14.38
N THR A 25 17.63 25.15 14.43
CA THR A 25 17.37 26.45 15.05
C THR A 25 16.29 27.21 14.28
N GLU A 26 16.40 27.32 12.95
CA GLU A 26 15.39 28.04 12.16
C GLU A 26 14.01 27.36 12.26
N LEU A 27 13.98 26.02 12.29
CA LEU A 27 12.73 25.26 12.39
C LEU A 27 12.08 25.44 13.76
N CYS A 28 12.87 25.50 14.84
CA CYS A 28 12.32 25.73 16.17
C CYS A 28 11.82 27.16 16.37
N GLU A 29 12.50 28.14 15.76
CA GLU A 29 12.09 29.55 15.77
C GLU A 29 10.77 29.72 15.01
N GLN A 30 10.65 29.12 13.82
CA GLN A 30 9.41 29.09 13.04
C GLN A 30 8.26 28.41 13.80
N ALA A 31 8.55 27.31 14.49
CA ALA A 31 7.55 26.56 15.26
C ALA A 31 7.18 27.23 16.60
N GLY A 32 7.89 28.28 17.03
CA GLY A 32 7.63 28.99 18.28
C GLY A 32 8.05 28.23 19.55
N TYR A 33 9.03 27.33 19.45
CA TYR A 33 9.50 26.51 20.57
C TYR A 33 11.00 26.70 20.84
N SER A 34 11.43 26.49 22.08
CA SER A 34 12.86 26.35 22.36
C SER A 34 13.42 25.12 21.64
N LEU A 35 14.68 25.19 21.20
CA LEU A 35 15.33 24.12 20.45
C LEU A 35 15.20 22.74 21.12
N PHE A 36 15.37 22.67 22.44
CA PHE A 36 15.22 21.43 23.21
C PHE A 36 13.78 20.90 23.23
N HIS A 37 12.78 21.78 23.27
CA HIS A 37 11.38 21.38 23.23
C HIS A 37 10.98 20.94 21.81
N TYR A 38 11.44 21.67 20.78
CA TYR A 38 11.24 21.32 19.37
C TYR A 38 11.78 19.94 19.04
N TYR A 39 13.01 19.59 19.43
CA TYR A 39 13.55 18.24 19.18
C TYR A 39 12.66 17.13 19.76
N ARG A 40 12.17 17.31 21.00
CA ARG A 40 11.31 16.34 21.65
C ARG A 40 9.94 16.24 20.96
N LEU A 41 9.34 17.37 20.60
CA LEU A 41 8.07 17.40 19.90
C LEU A 41 8.18 16.78 18.52
N PHE A 42 9.18 17.18 17.72
CA PHE A 42 9.43 16.64 16.39
C PHE A 42 9.67 15.13 16.46
N GLN A 43 10.55 14.67 17.33
CA GLN A 43 10.82 13.22 17.47
C GLN A 43 9.59 12.45 17.95
N SER A 44 8.82 13.00 18.89
CA SER A 44 7.56 12.38 19.32
C SER A 44 6.53 12.34 18.20
N ALA A 45 6.51 13.37 17.34
CA ALA A 45 5.52 13.53 16.30
C ALA A 45 5.90 12.84 15.00
N VAL A 46 7.18 12.56 14.72
CA VAL A 46 7.66 12.00 13.44
C VAL A 46 8.32 10.62 13.64
N GLY A 47 8.62 10.26 14.89
CA GLY A 47 9.28 8.99 15.24
C GLY A 47 10.80 8.97 15.02
N MET A 48 11.40 10.05 14.52
CA MET A 48 12.85 10.21 14.34
C MET A 48 13.30 11.64 14.60
N SER A 49 14.61 11.85 14.80
CA SER A 49 15.15 13.20 14.98
C SER A 49 15.00 14.03 13.70
N VAL A 50 14.82 15.34 13.84
CA VAL A 50 14.69 16.27 12.70
C VAL A 50 15.88 16.19 11.73
N MET A 51 17.10 16.05 12.25
CA MET A 51 18.29 15.94 11.40
C MET A 51 18.35 14.62 10.64
N GLN A 52 17.89 13.53 11.26
CA GLN A 52 17.76 12.23 10.60
C GLN A 52 16.67 12.28 9.52
N TYR A 53 15.55 12.95 9.81
CA TYR A 53 14.48 13.18 8.84
C TYR A 53 15.01 13.91 7.61
N ILE A 54 15.63 15.08 7.79
CA ILE A 54 16.22 15.88 6.68
C ILE A 54 17.20 15.04 5.86
N LEU A 55 18.12 14.33 6.51
CA LEU A 55 19.09 13.47 5.82
C LEU A 55 18.39 12.40 4.97
N ARG A 56 17.43 11.69 5.55
CA ARG A 56 16.70 10.62 4.88
C ARG A 56 15.94 11.17 3.67
N ARG A 57 15.26 12.31 3.82
CA ARG A 57 14.53 12.98 2.74
C ARG A 57 15.46 13.38 1.59
N ARG A 58 16.60 14.01 1.90
CA ARG A 58 17.63 14.35 0.88
C ARG A 58 18.11 13.13 0.11
N LEU A 59 18.40 12.02 0.79
CA LEU A 59 18.84 10.79 0.14
C LEU A 59 17.77 10.20 -0.80
N ILE A 60 16.51 10.19 -0.37
CA ILE A 60 15.38 9.64 -1.13
C ILE A 60 15.09 10.51 -2.38
N HIS A 61 15.08 11.83 -2.24
CA HIS A 61 14.87 12.72 -3.38
C HIS A 61 16.05 12.67 -4.36
N ALA A 62 17.30 12.69 -3.87
CA ALA A 62 18.47 12.59 -4.71
C ALA A 62 18.48 11.28 -5.53
N ILE A 63 18.16 10.15 -4.91
CA ILE A 63 18.17 8.87 -5.62
C ILE A 63 17.04 8.76 -6.66
N TYR A 64 15.89 9.38 -6.38
CA TYR A 64 14.79 9.48 -7.35
C TYR A 64 15.19 10.32 -8.57
N GLU A 65 15.76 11.52 -8.38
CA GLU A 65 16.22 12.35 -9.50
C GLU A 65 17.31 11.63 -10.32
N ILE A 66 18.25 10.94 -9.66
CA ILE A 66 19.26 10.11 -10.34
C ILE A 66 18.62 9.01 -11.17
N ARG A 67 17.57 8.34 -10.64
CA ARG A 67 16.82 7.33 -11.40
C ARG A 67 16.15 7.94 -12.64
N CYS A 68 15.61 9.16 -12.52
CA CYS A 68 14.98 9.88 -13.63
C CYS A 68 15.97 10.36 -14.71
N GLY A 69 17.27 10.03 -14.59
CA GLY A 69 18.29 10.33 -15.60
C GLY A 69 19.09 11.59 -15.30
N CYS A 70 18.89 12.25 -14.16
CA CYS A 70 19.69 13.41 -13.78
C CYS A 70 21.14 13.00 -13.48
N LYS A 71 22.09 13.90 -13.81
CA LYS A 71 23.52 13.64 -13.64
C LYS A 71 23.87 13.50 -12.16
N ARG A 72 24.34 12.30 -11.79
CA ARG A 72 24.57 11.87 -10.40
C ARG A 72 25.33 12.86 -9.52
N ILE A 73 26.43 13.42 -10.03
CA ILE A 73 27.27 14.34 -9.25
C ILE A 73 26.53 15.64 -8.98
N ASP A 74 25.79 16.14 -9.96
CA ASP A 74 25.09 17.43 -9.86
C ASP A 74 23.94 17.32 -8.85
N VAL A 75 23.16 16.24 -8.92
CA VAL A 75 22.06 15.97 -7.98
C VAL A 75 22.53 15.89 -6.53
N ILE A 76 23.59 15.13 -6.22
CA ILE A 76 24.03 14.99 -4.83
C ILE A 76 24.55 16.31 -4.26
N LEU A 77 25.16 17.16 -5.09
CA LEU A 77 25.65 18.48 -4.68
C LEU A 77 24.47 19.40 -4.38
N GLU A 78 23.43 19.38 -5.22
CA GLU A 78 22.18 20.10 -4.98
C GLU A 78 21.51 19.70 -3.66
N TYR A 79 21.60 18.43 -3.26
CA TYR A 79 21.09 17.94 -1.96
C TYR A 79 22.08 18.11 -0.79
N GLY A 80 23.16 18.87 -0.98
CA GLY A 80 24.07 19.26 0.09
C GLY A 80 25.11 18.20 0.48
N PHE A 81 25.46 17.27 -0.42
CA PHE A 81 26.57 16.35 -0.23
C PHE A 81 27.81 16.84 -1.00
N ASP A 82 28.93 17.07 -0.29
CA ASP A 82 30.17 17.55 -0.92
C ASP A 82 30.80 16.54 -1.90
N THR A 83 30.57 15.24 -1.68
CA THR A 83 31.15 14.16 -2.48
C THR A 83 30.21 12.99 -2.63
N TYR A 84 30.35 12.23 -3.72
CA TYR A 84 29.62 10.99 -3.92
C TYR A 84 29.97 9.93 -2.87
N ALA A 85 31.21 9.92 -2.36
CA ALA A 85 31.61 9.03 -1.28
C ALA A 85 30.82 9.31 0.02
N GLY A 86 30.61 10.60 0.34
CA GLY A 86 29.78 11.02 1.47
C GLY A 86 28.32 10.59 1.32
N PHE A 87 27.73 10.86 0.15
CA PHE A 87 26.39 10.39 -0.21
C PHE A 87 26.27 8.87 -0.09
N TYR A 88 27.20 8.12 -0.71
CA TYR A 88 27.18 6.66 -0.71
C TYR A 88 27.24 6.07 0.70
N LYS A 89 28.10 6.61 1.56
CA LYS A 89 28.23 6.17 2.97
C LYS A 89 26.95 6.46 3.76
N ALA A 90 26.38 7.65 3.60
CA ALA A 90 25.12 8.01 4.24
C ALA A 90 23.97 7.13 3.75
N PHE A 91 23.89 6.89 2.44
CA PHE A 91 22.88 6.05 1.81
C PHE A 91 22.96 4.60 2.30
N ARG A 92 24.16 4.01 2.32
CA ARG A 92 24.38 2.66 2.83
C ARG A 92 23.99 2.51 4.30
N ARG A 93 24.23 3.53 5.11
CA ARG A 93 23.86 3.53 6.53
C ARG A 93 22.35 3.66 6.73
N GLU A 94 21.66 4.40 5.87
CA GLU A 94 20.22 4.65 6.01
C GLU A 94 19.35 3.51 5.45
N PHE A 95 19.80 2.84 4.37
CA PHE A 95 18.98 1.87 3.62
C PHE A 95 19.57 0.46 3.55
N ASP A 96 20.71 0.21 4.20
CA ASP A 96 21.44 -1.08 4.21
C ASP A 96 21.79 -1.65 2.81
N CYS A 97 21.67 -0.85 1.75
CA CYS A 97 22.03 -1.23 0.38
C CYS A 97 22.69 -0.09 -0.39
N THR A 98 23.30 -0.40 -1.54
CA THR A 98 23.94 0.62 -2.38
C THR A 98 22.89 1.44 -3.14
N PRO A 99 23.18 2.70 -3.53
CA PRO A 99 22.32 3.49 -4.42
C PRO A 99 21.92 2.73 -5.69
N SER A 100 22.88 2.07 -6.36
CA SER A 100 22.61 1.29 -7.57
C SER A 100 21.68 0.10 -7.30
N THR A 101 21.89 -0.61 -6.18
CA THR A 101 20.99 -1.69 -5.74
C THR A 101 19.59 -1.16 -5.44
N TYR A 102 19.50 0.02 -4.83
CA TYR A 102 18.23 0.65 -4.47
C TYR A 102 17.41 1.01 -5.72
N ILE A 103 18.06 1.59 -6.74
CA ILE A 103 17.45 1.87 -8.04
C ILE A 103 17.04 0.57 -8.74
N LYS A 104 17.93 -0.42 -8.80
CA LYS A 104 17.67 -1.71 -9.47
C LYS A 104 16.48 -2.45 -8.84
N LYS A 105 16.26 -2.30 -7.53
CA LYS A 105 15.10 -2.86 -6.81
C LYS A 105 13.82 -2.04 -6.99
N GLY A 106 13.80 -1.02 -7.85
CA GLY A 106 12.64 -0.14 -8.06
C GLY A 106 12.30 0.78 -6.89
N ARG A 107 13.10 0.78 -5.80
CA ARG A 107 12.80 1.50 -4.55
C ARG A 107 12.96 3.02 -4.64
N ALA A 108 13.68 3.51 -5.65
CA ALA A 108 13.84 4.95 -5.91
C ALA A 108 12.57 5.52 -6.57
N LYS A 109 11.42 5.50 -5.88
CA LYS A 109 10.16 6.07 -6.36
C LYS A 109 10.06 7.57 -6.05
N ARG A 110 9.04 8.22 -6.64
CA ARG A 110 8.78 9.64 -6.40
C ARG A 110 8.48 9.86 -4.92
N PRO A 111 9.22 10.74 -4.23
CA PRO A 111 8.98 11.00 -2.82
C PRO A 111 7.70 11.82 -2.63
N TYR A 112 6.94 11.52 -1.59
CA TYR A 112 5.73 12.25 -1.17
C TYR A 112 5.97 12.88 0.21
N LYS A 113 5.28 13.98 0.52
CA LYS A 113 5.47 14.73 1.77
C LYS A 113 4.77 14.06 2.94
N LEU A 114 5.42 14.02 4.11
CA LEU A 114 4.82 13.50 5.35
C LEU A 114 3.70 14.43 5.82
N ASN A 115 2.60 13.88 6.32
CA ASN A 115 1.51 14.71 6.85
C ASN A 115 0.87 14.19 8.15
N LEU A 116 1.17 14.86 9.26
CA LEU A 116 0.78 14.56 10.63
C LEU A 116 -0.71 14.72 10.93
N TYR A 117 -1.44 15.47 10.10
CA TYR A 117 -2.89 15.58 10.22
C TYR A 117 -3.65 14.46 9.51
N LYS A 118 -2.91 13.69 8.73
CA LYS A 118 -3.42 12.71 7.77
C LYS A 118 -2.93 11.28 8.11
N GLU A 119 -1.98 11.17 9.05
CA GLU A 119 -1.60 9.96 9.77
C GLU A 119 -2.36 9.94 11.11
N ASP A 120 -3.47 9.19 11.18
CA ASP A 120 -4.47 9.31 12.27
C ASP A 120 -3.93 9.06 13.70
N TYR A 121 -2.75 8.46 13.81
CA TYR A 121 -2.00 8.23 15.04
C TYR A 121 -0.61 7.66 14.67
N MET A 122 0.43 8.13 15.35
CA MET A 122 1.74 7.49 15.33
C MET A 122 2.02 6.84 16.68
N VAL A 123 2.29 5.54 16.64
CA VAL A 123 2.74 4.82 17.83
C VAL A 123 4.27 4.96 17.89
N SER A 124 4.78 5.47 19.01
CA SER A 124 6.23 5.49 19.22
C SER A 124 6.76 4.10 19.51
N HIS A 125 8.05 3.83 19.21
CA HIS A 125 8.71 2.58 19.62
C HIS A 125 8.57 2.30 21.12
N LYS A 126 8.64 3.35 21.95
CA LYS A 126 8.43 3.23 23.40
C LYS A 126 7.03 2.71 23.74
N LYS A 127 6.00 3.23 23.07
CA LYS A 127 4.62 2.81 23.29
C LYS A 127 4.40 1.37 22.81
N ALA A 128 4.94 1.04 21.64
CA ALA A 128 4.88 -0.31 21.10
C ALA A 128 5.55 -1.33 22.03
N LEU A 129 6.75 -1.04 22.55
CA LEU A 129 7.44 -1.89 23.54
C LEU A 129 6.63 -2.06 24.84
N ASP A 130 6.01 -0.99 25.34
CA ASP A 130 5.15 -1.07 26.53
C ASP A 130 3.94 -1.99 26.32
N VAL A 131 3.32 -1.97 25.14
CA VAL A 131 2.20 -2.86 24.81
C VAL A 131 2.66 -4.31 24.62
N LEU A 132 3.88 -4.53 24.12
CA LEU A 132 4.44 -5.87 23.89
C LEU A 132 4.65 -6.71 25.16
N LYS A 133 4.63 -6.12 26.36
CA LYS A 133 4.67 -6.84 27.64
C LYS A 133 3.55 -7.87 27.79
N HIS A 134 2.40 -7.62 27.15
CA HIS A 134 1.26 -8.55 27.18
C HIS A 134 1.57 -9.89 26.48
N TRP A 135 2.56 -9.91 25.58
CA TRP A 135 3.05 -11.10 24.87
C TRP A 135 4.42 -11.60 25.35
N LYS A 136 5.00 -11.02 26.42
CA LYS A 136 6.39 -11.25 26.86
C LYS A 136 7.44 -10.94 25.79
N LEU A 137 7.19 -9.89 25.00
CA LEU A 137 8.07 -9.45 23.90
C LEU A 137 8.69 -8.06 24.17
N GLU A 138 8.62 -7.55 25.39
CA GLU A 138 9.12 -6.22 25.78
C GLU A 138 10.65 -6.06 25.66
N ASN A 139 11.39 -7.17 25.61
CA ASN A 139 12.85 -7.19 25.46
C ASN A 139 13.31 -7.39 24.01
N GLU A 140 12.38 -7.57 23.06
CA GLU A 140 12.72 -7.73 21.64
C GLU A 140 13.14 -6.40 21.01
N SER A 141 13.97 -6.46 19.97
CA SER A 141 14.27 -5.28 19.16
C SER A 141 13.04 -4.85 18.36
N ILE A 142 12.72 -3.56 18.34
CA ILE A 142 11.65 -3.02 17.50
C ILE A 142 12.23 -2.23 16.32
N SER A 143 11.65 -2.41 15.14
CA SER A 143 11.97 -1.61 13.96
C SER A 143 10.74 -1.31 13.12
N ASP A 144 10.83 -0.24 12.34
CA ASP A 144 9.75 0.18 11.46
C ASP A 144 9.56 -0.82 10.31
N VAL A 145 8.30 -1.11 9.98
CA VAL A 145 7.97 -1.81 8.74
C VAL A 145 8.00 -0.80 7.61
N TYR A 146 8.65 -1.13 6.51
CA TYR A 146 8.66 -0.32 5.30
C TYR A 146 8.02 -1.10 4.16
N HIS A 147 7.12 -0.47 3.42
CA HIS A 147 6.58 -1.03 2.19
C HIS A 147 7.71 -1.13 1.17
N GLU A 148 8.05 -2.34 0.73
CA GLU A 148 9.20 -2.53 -0.18
C GLU A 148 9.00 -1.84 -1.54
N SER A 149 7.75 -1.63 -1.93
CA SER A 149 7.39 -1.01 -3.20
C SER A 149 7.78 0.47 -3.26
N ASN A 150 7.52 1.28 -2.22
CA ASN A 150 7.74 2.73 -2.22
C ASN A 150 8.71 3.22 -1.14
N GLY A 151 9.19 2.33 -0.26
CA GLY A 151 10.09 2.68 0.85
C GLY A 151 9.40 3.46 1.96
N GLU A 152 8.07 3.55 1.93
CA GLU A 152 7.27 4.25 2.92
C GLU A 152 7.19 3.46 4.22
N LYS A 153 7.28 4.18 5.33
CA LYS A 153 7.06 3.56 6.64
C LYS A 153 5.58 3.19 6.76
N SER A 154 5.31 1.95 7.16
CA SER A 154 3.98 1.55 7.58
C SER A 154 3.64 2.27 8.88
N ASN A 155 2.52 2.98 8.88
CA ASN A 155 2.01 3.68 10.06
C ASN A 155 1.14 2.78 10.95
N ARG A 156 1.01 1.50 10.62
CA ARG A 156 0.13 0.53 11.30
C ARG A 156 0.87 -0.70 11.80
N ALA A 157 2.19 -0.80 11.61
CA ALA A 157 2.96 -1.97 12.00
C ALA A 157 4.42 -1.71 12.39
N PHE A 158 4.95 -2.56 13.28
CA PHE A 158 6.37 -2.66 13.63
C PHE A 158 6.86 -4.10 13.52
N TYR A 159 8.10 -4.30 13.07
CA TYR A 159 8.80 -5.55 13.26
C TYR A 159 9.22 -5.69 14.72
N VAL A 160 9.02 -6.89 15.27
CA VAL A 160 9.37 -7.25 16.65
C VAL A 160 10.29 -8.47 16.62
N GLY A 161 11.55 -8.23 16.94
CA GLY A 161 12.62 -9.19 16.75
C GLY A 161 12.72 -9.64 15.29
N LYS A 162 13.05 -10.92 15.10
CA LYS A 162 13.09 -11.54 13.76
C LYS A 162 11.77 -12.20 13.35
N ASN A 163 10.90 -12.49 14.31
CA ASN A 163 9.84 -13.48 14.15
C ASN A 163 8.42 -12.92 14.20
N PHE A 164 8.24 -11.66 14.59
CA PHE A 164 6.93 -11.10 14.86
C PHE A 164 6.73 -9.73 14.20
N VAL A 165 5.46 -9.38 14.05
CA VAL A 165 4.99 -8.07 13.61
C VAL A 165 3.92 -7.63 14.59
N LEU A 166 4.10 -6.47 15.22
CA LEU A 166 3.07 -5.78 15.98
C LEU A 166 2.25 -4.95 15.00
N LYS A 167 0.93 -5.13 15.00
CA LYS A 167 -0.01 -4.36 14.18
C LYS A 167 -1.02 -3.63 15.05
N PHE A 168 -1.56 -2.52 14.56
CA PHE A 168 -2.53 -1.74 15.32
C PHE A 168 -3.50 -0.95 14.42
N SER A 169 -4.74 -0.83 14.89
CA SER A 169 -5.82 -0.07 14.24
C SER A 169 -6.66 0.69 15.28
N LYS A 170 -7.39 1.72 14.84
CA LYS A 170 -8.49 2.35 15.61
C LYS A 170 -9.82 1.62 15.43
N ASN A 171 -9.93 0.80 14.39
CA ASN A 171 -11.13 0.06 14.06
C ASN A 171 -11.03 -1.34 14.69
N ASP A 172 -11.84 -1.60 15.70
CA ASP A 172 -11.82 -2.88 16.42
C ASP A 172 -12.37 -4.02 15.56
N ASP A 173 -13.34 -3.73 14.70
CA ASP A 173 -13.91 -4.72 13.78
C ASP A 173 -12.88 -5.19 12.75
N GLU A 174 -12.04 -4.29 12.21
CA GLU A 174 -10.91 -4.67 11.33
C GLU A 174 -9.97 -5.67 12.04
N VAL A 175 -9.59 -5.40 13.29
CA VAL A 175 -8.70 -6.26 14.06
C VAL A 175 -9.35 -7.61 14.36
N LYS A 176 -10.60 -7.61 14.81
CA LYS A 176 -11.36 -8.84 15.10
C LYS A 176 -11.52 -9.70 13.86
N ASN A 177 -11.92 -9.10 12.74
CA ASN A 177 -12.14 -9.80 11.48
C ASN A 177 -10.84 -10.39 10.93
N ALA A 178 -9.75 -9.61 10.94
CA ALA A 178 -8.42 -10.09 10.51
C ALA A 178 -7.97 -11.30 11.35
N ILE A 179 -8.11 -11.22 12.68
CA ILE A 179 -7.71 -12.32 13.57
C ILE A 179 -8.59 -13.55 13.35
N ALA A 180 -9.91 -13.38 13.30
CA ALA A 180 -10.87 -14.46 13.10
C ALA A 180 -10.62 -15.16 11.75
N LEU A 181 -10.39 -14.40 10.68
CA LEU A 181 -10.11 -14.93 9.36
C LEU A 181 -8.79 -15.69 9.32
N CYS A 182 -7.70 -15.10 9.82
CA CYS A 182 -6.40 -15.76 9.90
C CYS A 182 -6.48 -17.06 10.71
N ASN A 183 -7.24 -17.09 11.81
CA ASN A 183 -7.45 -18.31 12.58
C ASN A 183 -8.27 -19.35 11.82
N ALA A 184 -9.29 -18.93 11.06
CA ALA A 184 -10.16 -19.82 10.29
C ALA A 184 -9.43 -20.52 9.13
N ILE A 185 -8.41 -19.89 8.55
CA ILE A 185 -7.63 -20.44 7.43
C ILE A 185 -6.25 -20.98 7.86
N LYS A 186 -5.97 -20.99 9.17
CA LYS A 186 -4.70 -21.49 9.71
C LYS A 186 -4.54 -22.99 9.41
N GLY A 187 -3.41 -23.34 8.81
CA GLY A 187 -3.10 -24.74 8.45
C GLY A 187 -3.73 -25.21 7.14
N ALA A 188 -4.38 -24.33 6.36
CA ALA A 188 -4.97 -24.65 5.06
C ALA A 188 -3.95 -24.68 3.90
N GLY A 189 -2.65 -24.78 4.18
CA GLY A 189 -1.59 -24.86 3.16
C GLY A 189 -1.14 -23.52 2.58
N VAL A 190 -1.57 -22.38 3.15
CA VAL A 190 -1.09 -21.03 2.82
C VAL A 190 -0.27 -20.44 3.96
N CYS A 191 0.85 -19.77 3.63
CA CYS A 191 1.58 -19.00 4.63
C CYS A 191 0.79 -17.71 4.95
N ILE A 192 0.37 -17.55 6.20
CA ILE A 192 -0.35 -16.35 6.67
C ILE A 192 0.33 -15.77 7.89
N SER A 193 0.13 -14.47 8.09
CA SER A 193 0.58 -13.75 9.28
C SER A 193 -0.29 -14.11 10.50
N SER A 194 -0.06 -15.32 11.04
CA SER A 194 -0.87 -15.92 12.11
C SER A 194 -0.81 -15.08 13.40
N PRO A 195 -1.96 -14.65 13.95
CA PRO A 195 -2.02 -13.99 15.25
C PRO A 195 -1.48 -14.88 16.38
N ILE A 196 -0.90 -14.25 17.40
CA ILE A 196 -0.52 -14.90 18.65
C ILE A 196 -1.29 -14.28 19.83
N GLU A 197 -1.71 -15.12 20.75
CA GLU A 197 -2.43 -14.70 21.95
C GLU A 197 -1.47 -14.06 22.96
N THR A 198 -2.00 -13.12 23.74
CA THR A 198 -1.34 -12.61 24.93
C THR A 198 -1.16 -13.71 25.97
N THR A 199 -0.32 -13.46 26.97
CA THR A 199 -0.08 -14.40 28.08
C THR A 199 -1.31 -14.71 28.94
N ASP A 200 -2.34 -13.87 28.88
CA ASP A 200 -3.64 -14.06 29.54
C ASP A 200 -4.74 -14.56 28.57
N GLY A 201 -4.38 -14.99 27.36
CA GLY A 201 -5.29 -15.65 26.41
C GLY A 201 -6.17 -14.71 25.58
N ARG A 202 -5.84 -13.40 25.52
CA ARG A 202 -6.54 -12.44 24.67
C ARG A 202 -5.94 -12.42 23.26
N ALA A 203 -6.80 -12.17 22.28
CA ALA A 203 -6.41 -12.06 20.88
C ALA A 203 -5.72 -10.72 20.54
N TYR A 204 -6.09 -9.65 21.25
CA TYR A 204 -5.57 -8.29 21.06
C TYR A 204 -5.62 -7.51 22.37
N VAL A 205 -4.91 -6.38 22.43
CA VAL A 205 -4.88 -5.46 23.57
C VAL A 205 -5.40 -4.11 23.13
N GLN A 206 -6.37 -3.56 23.85
CA GLN A 206 -6.76 -2.18 23.69
C GLN A 206 -5.92 -1.29 24.61
N ASP A 207 -5.38 -0.21 24.05
CA ASP A 207 -4.73 0.85 24.80
C ASP A 207 -5.14 2.21 24.22
N GLY A 208 -5.92 2.97 25.00
CA GLY A 208 -6.60 4.15 24.52
C GLY A 208 -7.60 3.83 23.41
N GLU A 209 -7.50 4.55 22.29
CA GLU A 209 -8.32 4.37 21.09
C GLU A 209 -7.77 3.28 20.15
N LEU A 210 -6.64 2.66 20.47
CA LEU A 210 -5.94 1.73 19.59
C LEU A 210 -6.07 0.29 20.06
N PHE A 211 -6.23 -0.59 19.08
CA PHE A 211 -6.29 -2.04 19.23
C PHE A 211 -5.03 -2.63 18.63
N PHE A 212 -4.22 -3.29 19.47
CA PHE A 212 -2.94 -3.87 19.13
C PHE A 212 -3.01 -5.38 19.09
N TYR A 213 -2.41 -6.00 18.09
CA TYR A 213 -2.28 -7.45 18.00
C TYR A 213 -0.92 -7.84 17.41
N VAL A 214 -0.43 -9.02 17.76
CA VAL A 214 0.87 -9.52 17.27
C VAL A 214 0.64 -10.70 16.35
N THR A 215 1.33 -10.70 15.22
CA THR A 215 1.33 -11.80 14.27
C THR A 215 2.73 -12.39 14.11
N ARG A 216 2.82 -13.66 13.72
CA ARG A 216 4.08 -14.23 13.22
C ARG A 216 4.45 -13.60 11.88
N ARG A 217 5.73 -13.26 11.74
CA ARG A 217 6.31 -12.79 10.48
C ARG A 217 6.40 -13.96 9.50
N ILE A 218 5.99 -13.72 8.25
CA ILE A 218 6.24 -14.64 7.15
C ILE A 218 7.65 -14.40 6.63
N SER A 219 8.43 -15.48 6.48
CA SER A 219 9.76 -15.43 5.88
C SER A 219 9.65 -15.41 4.36
N GLY A 220 10.35 -14.48 3.71
CA GLY A 220 10.37 -14.38 2.25
C GLY A 220 10.63 -12.94 1.81
N THR A 221 10.46 -12.71 0.51
CA THR A 221 10.53 -11.40 -0.13
C THR A 221 9.15 -10.96 -0.57
N GLN A 222 8.81 -9.70 -0.35
CA GLN A 222 7.60 -9.12 -0.95
C GLN A 222 7.76 -9.04 -2.47
N MET A 223 6.67 -9.26 -3.22
CA MET A 223 6.69 -8.97 -4.65
C MET A 223 6.68 -7.45 -4.88
N ILE A 224 7.34 -7.01 -5.94
CA ILE A 224 7.47 -5.60 -6.29
C ILE A 224 6.77 -5.38 -7.64
N ALA A 225 5.83 -4.44 -7.71
CA ALA A 225 5.04 -4.20 -8.93
C ALA A 225 5.90 -3.88 -10.16
N HIS A 226 7.04 -3.20 -9.97
CA HIS A 226 7.98 -2.90 -11.05
C HIS A 226 8.53 -4.16 -11.75
N ASP A 227 8.73 -5.24 -11.01
CA ASP A 227 9.30 -6.49 -11.54
C ASP A 227 8.35 -7.18 -12.54
N PHE A 228 7.08 -6.77 -12.59
CA PHE A 228 6.11 -7.23 -13.58
C PHE A 228 6.27 -6.53 -14.94
N TYR A 229 7.23 -5.63 -15.11
CA TYR A 229 7.60 -5.07 -16.42
C TYR A 229 8.99 -5.54 -16.87
N GLU A 230 9.63 -6.43 -16.13
CA GLU A 230 10.97 -6.94 -16.39
C GLU A 230 11.01 -8.47 -16.46
N GLY A 231 11.84 -8.99 -17.37
CA GLY A 231 12.05 -10.43 -17.52
C GLY A 231 10.79 -11.17 -17.97
N ASP A 232 10.55 -12.36 -17.43
CA ASP A 232 9.35 -13.15 -17.70
C ASP A 232 8.16 -12.64 -16.86
N TYR A 233 7.64 -11.47 -17.23
CA TYR A 233 6.50 -10.88 -16.55
C TYR A 233 5.21 -11.69 -16.73
N ALA A 234 5.04 -12.38 -17.86
CA ALA A 234 3.87 -13.19 -18.14
C ALA A 234 3.76 -14.35 -17.13
N ALA A 235 4.85 -15.08 -16.88
CA ALA A 235 4.85 -16.15 -15.87
C ALA A 235 4.62 -15.60 -14.46
N LYS A 236 5.21 -14.45 -14.09
CA LYS A 236 4.97 -13.82 -12.77
C LYS A 236 3.51 -13.40 -12.60
N ALA A 237 2.94 -12.78 -13.62
CA ALA A 237 1.54 -12.35 -13.64
C ALA A 237 0.60 -13.56 -13.52
N ARG A 238 0.86 -14.62 -14.28
CA ARG A 238 0.13 -15.88 -14.18
C ARG A 238 0.22 -16.51 -12.80
N PHE A 239 1.41 -16.54 -12.22
CA PHE A 239 1.62 -17.02 -10.86
C PHE A 239 0.81 -16.24 -9.82
N VAL A 240 0.74 -14.90 -9.93
CA VAL A 240 -0.13 -14.08 -9.05
C VAL A 240 -1.60 -14.49 -9.17
N GLY A 241 -2.09 -14.70 -10.38
CA GLY A 241 -3.43 -15.20 -10.62
C GLY A 241 -3.69 -16.56 -9.95
N GLU A 242 -2.75 -17.49 -10.11
CA GLU A 242 -2.83 -18.84 -9.55
C GLU A 242 -2.89 -18.81 -8.01
N ILE A 243 -2.03 -18.03 -7.34
CA ILE A 243 -2.01 -17.96 -5.87
C ILE A 243 -3.23 -17.21 -5.30
N ILE A 244 -3.77 -16.20 -6.01
CA ILE A 244 -5.06 -15.58 -5.63
C ILE A 244 -6.18 -16.62 -5.75
N GLY A 245 -6.18 -17.43 -6.81
CA GLY A 245 -7.12 -18.53 -6.98
C GLY A 245 -7.02 -19.56 -5.85
N GLN A 246 -5.81 -19.95 -5.46
CA GLN A 246 -5.57 -20.88 -4.36
C GLN A 246 -6.02 -20.28 -3.01
N LEU A 247 -5.73 -19.00 -2.76
CA LEU A 247 -6.24 -18.28 -1.60
C LEU A 247 -7.77 -18.30 -1.55
N HIS A 248 -8.43 -18.10 -2.69
CA HIS A 248 -9.88 -18.11 -2.80
C HIS A 248 -10.51 -19.47 -2.51
N LEU A 249 -9.89 -20.58 -2.93
CA LEU A 249 -10.34 -21.92 -2.55
C LEU A 249 -10.27 -22.13 -1.04
N ILE A 250 -9.27 -21.55 -0.37
CA ILE A 250 -9.10 -21.60 1.08
C ILE A 250 -10.13 -20.71 1.79
N LEU A 251 -10.29 -19.47 1.35
CA LEU A 251 -11.24 -18.51 1.93
C LEU A 251 -12.69 -18.96 1.79
N CYS A 252 -13.04 -19.68 0.73
CA CYS A 252 -14.37 -20.28 0.54
C CYS A 252 -14.72 -21.29 1.65
N GLN A 253 -13.73 -21.90 2.29
CA GLN A 253 -13.92 -22.86 3.40
C GLN A 253 -13.88 -22.20 4.79
N ALA A 254 -13.53 -20.90 4.87
CA ALA A 254 -13.37 -20.20 6.14
C ALA A 254 -14.72 -20.04 6.85
N LYS A 255 -14.82 -20.56 8.07
CA LYS A 255 -16.02 -20.44 8.92
C LYS A 255 -15.96 -19.17 9.78
N THR A 256 -15.99 -18.02 9.11
CA THR A 256 -16.01 -16.71 9.78
C THR A 256 -16.99 -15.76 9.08
N SER A 257 -17.44 -14.74 9.81
CA SER A 257 -18.18 -13.63 9.23
C SER A 257 -17.22 -12.47 8.95
N VAL A 258 -17.44 -11.78 7.84
CA VAL A 258 -16.80 -10.52 7.47
C VAL A 258 -17.88 -9.58 6.96
N ASN A 259 -17.54 -8.31 6.71
CA ASN A 259 -18.49 -7.35 6.14
C ASN A 259 -18.99 -7.83 4.77
N ASP A 260 -20.29 -7.70 4.51
CA ASP A 260 -20.90 -8.03 3.22
C ASP A 260 -21.10 -6.73 2.43
N VAL A 261 -20.33 -6.56 1.35
CA VAL A 261 -20.26 -5.30 0.60
C VAL A 261 -20.87 -5.47 -0.78
N ASN A 262 -21.87 -4.64 -1.08
CA ASN A 262 -22.45 -4.57 -2.41
C ASN A 262 -21.71 -3.51 -3.25
N LEU A 263 -20.67 -3.96 -3.96
CA LEU A 263 -19.85 -3.11 -4.83
C LEU A 263 -20.69 -2.34 -5.87
N TYR A 264 -21.71 -2.96 -6.47
CA TYR A 264 -22.56 -2.28 -7.45
C TYR A 264 -23.33 -1.12 -6.84
N GLU A 265 -23.96 -1.31 -5.68
CA GLU A 265 -24.68 -0.25 -4.98
C GLU A 265 -23.73 0.85 -4.48
N SER A 266 -22.53 0.51 -4.01
CA SER A 266 -21.50 1.49 -3.67
C SER A 266 -21.10 2.36 -4.87
N VAL A 267 -20.95 1.76 -6.05
CA VAL A 267 -20.65 2.51 -7.28
C VAL A 267 -21.85 3.35 -7.71
N LYS A 268 -23.04 2.77 -7.77
CA LYS A 268 -24.27 3.42 -8.24
C LYS A 268 -24.67 4.61 -7.38
N ASN A 269 -24.62 4.47 -6.06
CA ASN A 269 -25.16 5.47 -5.14
C ASN A 269 -24.13 6.53 -4.73
N TRP A 270 -22.83 6.23 -4.85
CA TRP A 270 -21.78 7.14 -4.40
C TRP A 270 -20.67 7.35 -5.43
N ALA A 271 -19.95 6.29 -5.81
CA ALA A 271 -18.68 6.47 -6.53
C ALA A 271 -18.86 7.04 -7.95
N LEU A 272 -19.84 6.55 -8.71
CA LEU A 272 -20.12 7.00 -10.07
C LEU A 272 -20.70 8.43 -10.09
N PRO A 273 -21.71 8.80 -9.27
CA PRO A 273 -22.16 10.19 -9.15
C PRO A 273 -21.03 11.16 -8.83
N LYS A 274 -20.15 10.81 -7.88
CA LYS A 274 -19.02 11.65 -7.49
C LYS A 274 -17.99 11.77 -8.61
N SER A 275 -17.68 10.66 -9.27
CA SER A 275 -16.62 10.59 -10.28
C SER A 275 -17.05 11.12 -11.65
N LYS A 276 -18.36 11.21 -11.94
CA LYS A 276 -18.90 11.71 -13.22
C LYS A 276 -18.30 13.05 -13.60
N ASP A 277 -18.37 14.02 -12.70
CA ASP A 277 -17.88 15.39 -12.96
C ASP A 277 -16.36 15.46 -12.91
N ILE A 278 -15.73 14.68 -12.01
CA ILE A 278 -14.27 14.65 -11.85
C ILE A 278 -13.58 14.16 -13.13
N LEU A 279 -14.12 13.10 -13.73
CA LEU A 279 -13.55 12.42 -14.89
C LEU A 279 -14.15 12.90 -16.22
N SER A 280 -15.16 13.78 -16.18
CA SER A 280 -15.95 14.19 -17.34
C SER A 280 -16.59 13.00 -18.08
N LEU A 281 -17.17 12.05 -17.34
CA LEU A 281 -17.78 10.85 -17.91
C LEU A 281 -19.01 11.20 -18.75
N SER A 282 -19.14 10.58 -19.92
CA SER A 282 -20.32 10.76 -20.77
C SER A 282 -21.56 10.13 -20.14
N GLU A 283 -22.71 10.75 -20.39
CA GLU A 283 -24.03 10.21 -19.99
C GLU A 283 -24.23 8.78 -20.51
N SER A 284 -23.76 8.51 -21.73
CA SER A 284 -23.85 7.19 -22.36
C SER A 284 -23.01 6.15 -21.64
N PHE A 285 -21.78 6.48 -21.24
CA PHE A 285 -20.92 5.58 -20.47
C PHE A 285 -21.55 5.26 -19.12
N CYS A 286 -21.97 6.28 -18.35
CA CYS A 286 -22.58 6.07 -17.04
C CYS A 286 -23.84 5.18 -17.12
N ARG A 287 -24.73 5.46 -18.07
CA ARG A 287 -25.95 4.66 -18.28
C ARG A 287 -25.62 3.24 -18.73
N GLY A 288 -24.67 3.08 -19.65
CA GLY A 288 -24.20 1.76 -20.12
C GLY A 288 -23.61 0.93 -18.99
N TYR A 289 -22.75 1.54 -18.17
CA TYR A 289 -22.17 0.91 -16.98
C TYR A 289 -23.24 0.41 -16.02
N LEU A 290 -24.17 1.29 -15.59
CA LEU A 290 -25.19 0.93 -14.61
C LEU A 290 -26.15 -0.16 -15.12
N ASN A 291 -26.52 -0.10 -16.40
CA ASN A 291 -27.45 -1.05 -17.01
C ASN A 291 -26.80 -2.43 -17.19
N GLU A 292 -25.63 -2.49 -17.81
CA GLU A 292 -25.00 -3.78 -18.13
C GLU A 292 -24.40 -4.43 -16.88
N PHE A 293 -23.71 -3.68 -16.02
CA PHE A 293 -23.16 -4.25 -14.80
C PHE A 293 -24.29 -4.69 -13.84
N GLY A 294 -25.38 -3.92 -13.75
CA GLY A 294 -26.54 -4.27 -12.92
C GLY A 294 -27.19 -5.58 -13.32
N LYS A 295 -27.32 -5.87 -14.64
CA LYS A 295 -27.84 -7.16 -15.14
C LYS A 295 -26.96 -8.36 -14.80
N LEU A 296 -25.65 -8.13 -14.66
CA LEU A 296 -24.66 -9.16 -14.38
C LEU A 296 -24.52 -9.40 -12.88
N TYR A 297 -24.52 -8.33 -12.07
CA TYR A 297 -24.02 -8.33 -10.69
C TYR A 297 -24.63 -9.41 -9.79
N ASP A 298 -25.95 -9.64 -9.87
CA ASP A 298 -26.64 -10.63 -9.04
C ASP A 298 -26.29 -12.08 -9.41
N LYS A 299 -25.83 -12.31 -10.64
CA LYS A 299 -25.41 -13.63 -11.14
C LYS A 299 -23.96 -13.96 -10.77
N LEU A 300 -23.18 -12.96 -10.40
CA LEU A 300 -21.75 -13.13 -10.15
C LEU A 300 -21.49 -13.81 -8.78
N PRO A 301 -20.61 -14.82 -8.73
CA PRO A 301 -20.19 -15.47 -7.48
C PRO A 301 -19.57 -14.48 -6.49
N LYS A 302 -19.99 -14.61 -5.23
CA LYS A 302 -19.51 -13.79 -4.10
C LYS A 302 -18.95 -14.70 -3.00
N GLN A 303 -17.83 -14.31 -2.41
CA GLN A 303 -17.18 -15.02 -1.31
C GLN A 303 -16.31 -14.06 -0.50
N ILE A 304 -15.68 -14.56 0.56
CA ILE A 304 -14.63 -13.80 1.27
C ILE A 304 -13.44 -13.62 0.34
N ILE A 305 -13.02 -12.37 0.15
CA ILE A 305 -11.85 -11.96 -0.63
C ILE A 305 -10.85 -11.22 0.25
N HIS A 306 -9.60 -11.09 -0.22
CA HIS A 306 -8.58 -10.32 0.48
C HIS A 306 -8.84 -8.81 0.39
N ARG A 307 -9.34 -8.33 -0.76
CA ARG A 307 -9.65 -6.92 -1.10
C ARG A 307 -8.44 -5.98 -1.24
N ASP A 308 -7.25 -6.46 -0.91
CA ASP A 308 -5.99 -5.75 -1.16
C ASP A 308 -4.82 -6.71 -1.51
N PRO A 309 -4.98 -7.60 -2.52
CA PRO A 309 -3.88 -8.47 -2.98
C PRO A 309 -2.86 -7.69 -3.84
N ASN A 310 -2.46 -6.49 -3.38
CA ASN A 310 -1.34 -5.77 -3.97
C ASN A 310 -0.09 -6.67 -3.91
N PRO A 311 0.77 -6.71 -4.95
CA PRO A 311 2.00 -7.51 -4.94
C PRO A 311 2.86 -7.35 -3.67
N SER A 312 2.90 -6.15 -3.08
CA SER A 312 3.64 -5.90 -1.83
C SER A 312 3.06 -6.62 -0.60
N ASN A 313 1.79 -7.05 -0.65
CA ASN A 313 1.14 -7.89 0.36
C ASN A 313 1.33 -9.39 0.09
N ILE A 314 2.02 -9.74 -1.00
CA ILE A 314 2.35 -11.13 -1.36
C ILE A 314 3.81 -11.39 -0.99
N ILE A 315 4.03 -12.37 -0.12
CA ILE A 315 5.36 -12.80 0.30
C ILE A 315 5.68 -14.11 -0.40
N VAL A 316 6.80 -14.15 -1.11
CA VAL A 316 7.30 -15.33 -1.81
C VAL A 316 8.63 -15.79 -1.24
N SER A 317 8.79 -17.11 -1.16
CA SER A 317 10.03 -17.82 -0.85
C SER A 317 10.18 -18.95 -1.87
N GLN A 318 11.33 -19.64 -1.90
CA GLN A 318 11.71 -20.57 -2.98
C GLN A 318 10.57 -21.48 -3.46
N ASN A 319 9.81 -22.09 -2.54
CA ASN A 319 8.69 -22.97 -2.85
C ASN A 319 7.40 -22.62 -2.08
N GLU A 320 7.35 -21.46 -1.43
CA GLU A 320 6.23 -21.07 -0.56
C GLU A 320 5.76 -19.65 -0.90
N TRP A 321 4.47 -19.41 -0.71
CA TRP A 321 3.87 -18.10 -0.88
C TRP A 321 2.88 -17.84 0.25
N GLY A 322 2.65 -16.56 0.52
CA GLY A 322 1.75 -16.13 1.56
C GLY A 322 1.21 -14.72 1.37
N PHE A 323 0.16 -14.43 2.10
CA PHE A 323 -0.51 -13.12 2.09
C PHE A 323 -0.41 -12.47 3.48
N ILE A 324 -0.28 -11.15 3.49
CA ILE A 324 -0.37 -10.32 4.69
C ILE A 324 -1.51 -9.31 4.54
N ASP A 325 -1.96 -8.76 5.68
CA ASP A 325 -2.90 -7.63 5.74
C ASP A 325 -4.35 -7.95 5.32
N PHE A 326 -4.91 -8.99 5.94
CA PHE A 326 -6.34 -9.36 5.87
C PHE A 326 -7.31 -8.39 6.59
N GLU A 327 -6.88 -7.18 6.96
CA GLU A 327 -7.71 -6.21 7.70
C GLU A 327 -8.88 -5.68 6.87
N LEU A 328 -8.71 -5.63 5.55
CA LEU A 328 -9.72 -5.15 4.60
C LEU A 328 -10.59 -6.27 4.02
N SER A 329 -10.41 -7.51 4.47
CA SER A 329 -11.14 -8.65 3.93
C SER A 329 -12.64 -8.54 4.16
N GLU A 330 -13.39 -8.83 3.11
CA GLU A 330 -14.84 -8.67 3.04
C GLU A 330 -15.45 -9.75 2.14
N LYS A 331 -16.76 -9.90 2.18
CA LYS A 331 -17.51 -10.72 1.24
C LYS A 331 -17.92 -9.84 0.06
N ASN A 332 -17.41 -10.17 -1.12
CA ASN A 332 -17.64 -9.43 -2.35
C ASN A 332 -17.46 -10.36 -3.58
N LEU A 333 -17.51 -9.81 -4.79
CA LEU A 333 -17.25 -10.51 -6.05
C LEU A 333 -15.87 -11.18 -6.01
N ARG A 334 -15.79 -12.48 -6.26
CA ARG A 334 -14.50 -13.19 -6.23
C ARG A 334 -13.51 -12.71 -7.31
N ILE A 335 -14.01 -12.13 -8.39
CA ILE A 335 -13.16 -11.57 -9.46
C ILE A 335 -12.58 -10.19 -9.11
N TYR A 336 -12.95 -9.60 -7.97
CA TYR A 336 -12.40 -8.32 -7.53
C TYR A 336 -10.89 -8.42 -7.27
N ASP A 337 -10.43 -9.41 -6.50
CA ASP A 337 -9.01 -9.56 -6.13
C ASP A 337 -8.05 -9.68 -7.33
N PRO A 338 -8.29 -10.53 -8.35
CA PRO A 338 -7.40 -10.57 -9.52
C PRO A 338 -7.43 -9.25 -10.33
N CYS A 339 -8.60 -8.59 -10.44
CA CYS A 339 -8.68 -7.26 -11.06
C CYS A 339 -7.88 -6.22 -10.27
N TYR A 340 -8.03 -6.21 -8.95
CA TYR A 340 -7.34 -5.28 -8.05
C TYR A 340 -5.82 -5.49 -8.11
N ALA A 341 -5.34 -6.73 -8.10
CA ALA A 341 -3.91 -7.03 -8.22
C ALA A 341 -3.32 -6.46 -9.51
N ALA A 342 -4.02 -6.61 -10.64
CA ALA A 342 -3.61 -6.03 -11.91
C ALA A 342 -3.58 -4.49 -11.85
N VAL A 343 -4.64 -3.87 -11.32
CA VAL A 343 -4.74 -2.41 -11.18
C VAL A 343 -3.67 -1.85 -10.23
N ALA A 344 -3.34 -2.56 -9.15
CA ALA A 344 -2.26 -2.18 -8.24
C ALA A 344 -0.90 -2.13 -8.96
N ILE A 345 -0.61 -3.11 -9.82
CA ILE A 345 0.60 -3.12 -10.66
C ILE A 345 0.64 -1.92 -11.61
N LEU A 346 -0.51 -1.57 -12.23
CA LEU A 346 -0.63 -0.38 -13.08
C LEU A 346 -0.33 0.87 -12.26
N SER A 347 -1.03 1.05 -11.15
CA SER A 347 -1.01 2.26 -10.33
C SER A 347 0.40 2.62 -9.86
N GLU A 348 1.17 1.62 -9.42
CA GLU A 348 2.53 1.85 -8.91
C GLU A 348 3.53 2.29 -9.99
N SER A 349 3.17 2.17 -11.25
CA SER A 349 4.08 2.31 -12.37
C SER A 349 3.49 3.13 -13.53
N PHE A 350 2.31 3.71 -13.35
CA PHE A 350 1.54 4.37 -14.40
C PHE A 350 2.28 5.57 -14.99
N ASP A 351 2.47 5.54 -16.30
CA ASP A 351 2.93 6.67 -17.11
C ASP A 351 2.14 6.67 -18.42
N GLU A 352 1.27 7.67 -18.60
CA GLU A 352 0.41 7.80 -19.78
C GLU A 352 1.18 7.97 -21.10
N LYS A 353 2.47 8.35 -21.02
CA LYS A 353 3.32 8.57 -22.19
C LYS A 353 4.05 7.30 -22.62
N ASP A 354 4.12 6.29 -21.76
CA ASP A 354 4.82 5.03 -22.02
C ASP A 354 3.88 3.98 -22.61
N GLN A 355 3.62 4.09 -23.91
CA GLN A 355 2.70 3.20 -24.63
C GLN A 355 3.13 1.72 -24.58
N ALA A 356 4.44 1.46 -24.57
CA ALA A 356 4.95 0.09 -24.46
C ALA A 356 4.59 -0.52 -23.10
N LYS A 357 4.73 0.25 -22.03
CA LYS A 357 4.36 -0.18 -20.68
C LYS A 357 2.85 -0.40 -20.53
N LEU A 358 2.04 0.51 -21.09
CA LEU A 358 0.58 0.38 -21.08
C LEU A 358 0.12 -0.87 -21.85
N SER A 359 0.73 -1.17 -23.01
CA SER A 359 0.49 -2.42 -23.75
C SER A 359 0.91 -3.65 -22.95
N ASN A 360 2.09 -3.64 -22.34
CA ASN A 360 2.55 -4.75 -21.49
C ASN A 360 1.61 -4.98 -20.30
N TRP A 361 1.01 -3.90 -19.75
CA TRP A 361 0.05 -4.05 -18.66
C TRP A 361 -1.21 -4.83 -19.05
N LEU A 362 -1.72 -4.63 -20.27
CA LEU A 362 -2.84 -5.45 -20.76
C LEU A 362 -2.48 -6.94 -20.79
N GLU A 363 -1.25 -7.28 -21.14
CA GLU A 363 -0.76 -8.66 -21.09
C GLU A 363 -0.60 -9.17 -19.65
N ILE A 364 -0.12 -8.34 -18.72
CA ILE A 364 -0.04 -8.66 -17.29
C ILE A 364 -1.44 -8.95 -16.74
N TYR A 365 -2.41 -8.07 -17.01
CA TYR A 365 -3.81 -8.23 -16.64
C TYR A 365 -4.38 -9.56 -17.17
N ARG A 366 -4.20 -9.86 -18.46
CA ARG A 366 -4.67 -11.12 -19.06
C ARG A 366 -4.00 -12.34 -18.44
N ASN A 367 -2.70 -12.29 -18.16
CA ASN A 367 -1.99 -13.40 -17.53
C ASN A 367 -2.43 -13.65 -16.09
N ILE A 368 -2.68 -12.59 -15.30
CA ILE A 368 -3.31 -12.74 -13.96
C ILE A 368 -4.65 -13.45 -14.08
N LEU A 369 -5.49 -13.05 -15.04
CA LEU A 369 -6.78 -13.69 -15.26
C LEU A 369 -6.67 -15.15 -15.73
N TRP A 370 -5.75 -15.48 -16.65
CA TRP A 370 -5.49 -16.86 -17.06
C TRP A 370 -4.97 -17.72 -15.90
N GLY A 371 -4.10 -17.16 -15.05
CA GLY A 371 -3.64 -17.84 -13.84
C GLY A 371 -4.79 -18.13 -12.89
N TYR A 372 -5.62 -17.13 -12.64
CA TYR A 372 -6.79 -17.25 -11.77
C TYR A 372 -7.82 -18.27 -12.33
N ASP A 373 -8.16 -18.18 -13.61
CA ASP A 373 -9.08 -19.11 -14.30
C ASP A 373 -8.56 -20.55 -14.29
N SER A 374 -7.24 -20.75 -14.33
CA SER A 374 -6.65 -22.09 -14.28
C SER A 374 -6.85 -22.79 -12.93
N VAL A 375 -7.12 -22.03 -11.86
CA VAL A 375 -7.35 -22.55 -10.50
C VAL A 375 -8.84 -22.52 -10.15
N VAL A 376 -9.51 -21.39 -10.39
CA VAL A 376 -10.92 -21.18 -10.05
C VAL A 376 -11.66 -20.74 -11.30
N LYS A 377 -12.00 -21.71 -12.16
CA LYS A 377 -12.62 -21.53 -13.47
C LYS A 377 -13.66 -20.41 -13.49
N LEU A 378 -13.48 -19.41 -14.36
CA LEU A 378 -14.38 -18.28 -14.52
C LEU A 378 -15.65 -18.69 -15.26
N THR A 379 -16.79 -18.13 -14.84
CA THR A 379 -18.04 -18.26 -15.62
C THR A 379 -18.06 -17.26 -16.77
N ASN A 380 -18.92 -17.50 -17.76
CA ASN A 380 -19.11 -16.56 -18.87
C ASN A 380 -19.55 -15.18 -18.36
N GLU A 381 -20.44 -15.11 -17.35
CA GLU A 381 -20.86 -13.86 -16.74
C GLU A 381 -19.70 -13.12 -16.07
N GLU A 382 -18.78 -13.84 -15.42
CA GLU A 382 -17.58 -13.24 -14.83
C GLU A 382 -16.67 -12.67 -15.90
N CYS A 383 -16.40 -13.43 -16.98
CA CYS A 383 -15.58 -12.95 -18.10
C CYS A 383 -16.13 -11.63 -18.69
N VAL A 384 -17.44 -11.52 -18.84
CA VAL A 384 -18.11 -10.30 -19.33
C VAL A 384 -18.07 -9.18 -18.29
N ALA A 385 -18.10 -9.51 -16.99
CA ALA A 385 -18.13 -8.53 -15.90
C ALA A 385 -16.77 -7.89 -15.59
N LEU A 386 -15.64 -8.50 -15.99
CA LEU A 386 -14.29 -8.05 -15.63
C LEU A 386 -14.00 -6.56 -15.91
N PRO A 387 -14.32 -5.97 -17.08
CA PRO A 387 -14.13 -4.55 -17.32
C PRO A 387 -14.90 -3.67 -16.32
N TYR A 388 -16.11 -4.09 -15.93
CA TYR A 388 -16.95 -3.36 -14.98
C TYR A 388 -16.40 -3.41 -13.56
N VAL A 389 -15.74 -4.51 -13.18
CA VAL A 389 -15.09 -4.66 -11.86
C VAL A 389 -13.82 -3.82 -11.79
N VAL A 390 -13.01 -3.80 -12.85
CA VAL A 390 -11.85 -2.87 -12.96
C VAL A 390 -12.33 -1.41 -12.85
N MET A 391 -13.38 -1.05 -13.56
CA MET A 391 -13.95 0.30 -13.46
C MET A 391 -14.59 0.59 -12.10
N ALA A 392 -15.20 -0.40 -11.44
CA ALA A 392 -15.75 -0.23 -10.11
C ALA A 392 -14.67 0.19 -9.11
N ASP A 393 -13.54 -0.51 -9.12
CA ASP A 393 -12.38 -0.21 -8.29
C ASP A 393 -11.87 1.23 -8.54
N GLN A 394 -11.75 1.62 -9.81
CA GLN A 394 -11.25 2.93 -10.20
C GLN A 394 -12.19 4.08 -9.87
N LEU A 395 -13.50 3.86 -10.02
CA LEU A 395 -14.51 4.85 -9.64
C LEU A 395 -14.55 5.03 -8.12
N VAL A 396 -14.50 3.93 -7.35
CA VAL A 396 -14.43 3.97 -5.89
C VAL A 396 -13.16 4.68 -5.43
N SER A 397 -12.01 4.34 -6.01
CA SER A 397 -10.73 4.98 -5.70
C SER A 397 -10.75 6.48 -6.05
N THR A 398 -11.26 6.86 -7.22
CA THR A 398 -11.37 8.26 -7.64
C THR A 398 -12.28 9.05 -6.72
N ALA A 399 -13.47 8.53 -6.40
CA ALA A 399 -14.41 9.17 -5.50
C ALA A 399 -13.80 9.36 -4.12
N TRP A 400 -13.16 8.32 -3.56
CA TRP A 400 -12.50 8.41 -2.28
C TRP A 400 -11.37 9.45 -2.30
N PHE A 401 -10.43 9.35 -3.24
CA PHE A 401 -9.30 10.28 -3.34
C PHE A 401 -9.74 11.73 -3.53
N SER A 402 -10.87 11.98 -4.19
CA SER A 402 -11.42 13.34 -4.37
C SER A 402 -11.82 14.01 -3.06
N GLU A 403 -12.11 13.22 -2.02
CA GLU A 403 -12.45 13.69 -0.68
C GLU A 403 -11.19 13.79 0.20
N GLN A 404 -10.05 13.29 -0.30
CA GLN A 404 -8.78 13.27 0.41
C GLN A 404 -7.87 14.41 -0.07
N ASN A 405 -7.93 15.57 0.59
CA ASN A 405 -6.97 16.68 0.42
C ASN A 405 -5.50 16.27 0.68
N LYS A 406 -5.23 15.03 1.11
CA LYS A 406 -3.90 14.43 1.36
C LYS A 406 -3.25 13.80 0.15
N TYR A 407 -4.03 13.42 -0.83
CA TYR A 407 -3.57 12.57 -1.90
C TYR A 407 -3.71 13.27 -3.25
N THR A 408 -3.59 14.60 -3.33
CA THR A 408 -3.81 15.35 -4.58
C THR A 408 -2.99 14.79 -5.75
N GLU A 409 -1.72 14.43 -5.55
CA GLU A 409 -0.90 13.86 -6.62
C GLU A 409 -1.31 12.43 -7.01
N LEU A 410 -1.62 11.59 -6.01
CA LEU A 410 -2.14 10.24 -6.24
C LEU A 410 -3.52 10.28 -6.89
N PHE A 411 -4.36 11.24 -6.52
CA PHE A 411 -5.67 11.52 -7.10
C PHE A 411 -5.54 11.89 -8.57
N GLU A 412 -4.65 12.83 -8.92
CA GLU A 412 -4.42 13.21 -10.32
C GLU A 412 -3.85 12.05 -11.14
N THR A 413 -3.00 11.21 -10.54
CA THR A 413 -2.47 10.00 -11.19
C THR A 413 -3.58 8.95 -11.40
N ASN A 414 -4.38 8.68 -10.37
CA ASN A 414 -5.53 7.78 -10.44
C ASN A 414 -6.56 8.27 -11.45
N LYS A 415 -6.78 9.58 -11.54
CA LYS A 415 -7.66 10.21 -12.52
C LYS A 415 -7.20 9.95 -13.95
N ARG A 416 -5.93 10.21 -14.28
CA ARG A 416 -5.36 9.93 -15.62
C ARG A 416 -5.40 8.44 -15.95
N MET A 417 -5.08 7.59 -14.97
CA MET A 417 -5.17 6.14 -15.12
C MET A 417 -6.61 5.67 -15.38
N THR A 418 -7.58 6.20 -14.64
CA THR A 418 -9.01 5.88 -14.84
C THR A 418 -9.48 6.33 -16.23
N GLN A 419 -9.07 7.52 -16.67
CA GLN A 419 -9.39 8.02 -18.02
C GLN A 419 -8.80 7.12 -19.10
N TRP A 420 -7.56 6.68 -18.94
CA TRP A 420 -6.95 5.71 -19.86
C TRP A 420 -7.69 4.37 -19.86
N LEU A 421 -8.02 3.80 -18.70
CA LEU A 421 -8.78 2.55 -18.61
C LEU A 421 -10.16 2.63 -19.29
N ILE A 422 -10.80 3.80 -19.29
CA ILE A 422 -12.05 4.02 -20.05
C ILE A 422 -11.79 3.92 -21.56
N THR A 423 -10.66 4.42 -22.06
CA THR A 423 -10.33 4.35 -23.51
C THR A 423 -10.11 2.92 -24.01
N ILE A 424 -9.66 2.02 -23.13
CA ILE A 424 -9.40 0.61 -23.43
C ILE A 424 -10.45 -0.34 -22.82
N PHE A 425 -11.60 0.19 -22.39
CA PHE A 425 -12.62 -0.58 -21.65
C PHE A 425 -13.04 -1.87 -22.36
N ASP A 426 -13.17 -1.84 -23.68
CA ASP A 426 -13.53 -3.01 -24.48
C ASP A 426 -12.38 -4.04 -24.58
N GLU A 427 -11.13 -3.61 -24.47
CA GLU A 427 -9.94 -4.49 -24.53
C GLU A 427 -9.70 -5.26 -23.21
N LEU A 428 -10.36 -4.82 -22.13
CA LEU A 428 -10.35 -5.49 -20.82
C LEU A 428 -11.22 -6.76 -20.79
N LYS A 429 -12.00 -7.02 -21.85
CA LYS A 429 -12.77 -8.26 -21.99
C LYS A 429 -11.83 -9.46 -22.02
N PHE A 430 -12.30 -10.56 -21.44
CA PHE A 430 -11.56 -11.81 -21.34
C PHE A 430 -12.32 -12.88 -22.12
N ASP A 431 -11.64 -13.46 -23.11
CA ASP A 431 -12.17 -14.48 -24.00
C ASP A 431 -11.75 -15.89 -23.57
#